data_AF-A0A7X7BD23-F1
#
_entry.id   AF-A0A7X7BD23-F1
#
_cell.length_a   1.000
_cell.length_b   1.000
_cell.length_c   1.000
_cell.angle_alpha   90.00
_cell.angle_beta   90.00
_cell.angle_gamma   90.00
#
_symmetry.space_group_name_H-M   'P 1'
#
loop_
_entity.id
_entity.type
_entity.pdbx_description
1 polymer ?
#
loop_
_entity_poly.entity_id
_entity_poly.type
_entity_poly.pdbx_seq_one_letter_code
_entity_poly.pdbx_strand_id
1 'polypeptide(L)'
;DLDYRTTSFHNGLGRYGLLKTAGAVENFKVLKVKTAYYAVQNVVSVFNDALEWVPDYPCEVTCAKPLAVFGHRDVKSGQQVCVFWDKSGVPSNHNDTVSATLTITGGTFEEPVWVDTISGGVYAVPQEKVARGEGKVTFKDVPAYDAPAFITDRKLLSVQPILGE
;
A
#
# COMPACT_ATOMS: atom_id res chain seq x y z
N ASP A 1 1.84 -33.87 -1.00
CA ASP A 1 1.45 -32.46 -1.19
C ASP A 1 1.36 -32.09 -2.67
N LEU A 2 0.84 -33.01 -3.51
CA LEU A 2 1.06 -32.99 -4.96
C LEU A 2 -0.12 -33.53 -5.77
N ASP A 3 -1.34 -33.49 -5.24
CA ASP A 3 -2.54 -33.81 -6.03
C ASP A 3 -3.31 -32.54 -6.37
N TYR A 4 -2.71 -31.75 -7.25
CA TYR A 4 -3.35 -30.61 -7.91
C TYR A 4 -3.58 -30.95 -9.38
N ARG A 5 -4.80 -31.34 -9.71
CA ARG A 5 -5.18 -31.74 -11.08
C ARG A 5 -5.00 -30.58 -12.06
N THR A 6 -4.33 -30.89 -13.16
CA THR A 6 -4.21 -30.10 -14.38
C THR A 6 -5.47 -30.23 -15.22
N THR A 7 -6.05 -29.12 -15.70
CA THR A 7 -7.02 -29.10 -16.80
C THR A 7 -6.34 -28.61 -18.08
N SER A 8 -6.94 -28.84 -19.25
CA SER A 8 -6.39 -28.42 -20.55
C SER A 8 -6.18 -26.91 -20.70
N PHE A 9 -6.74 -26.09 -19.80
CA PHE A 9 -6.59 -24.63 -19.77
C PHE A 9 -5.79 -24.13 -18.56
N HIS A 10 -5.60 -24.95 -17.52
CA HIS A 10 -4.95 -24.56 -16.27
C HIS A 10 -4.11 -25.74 -15.75
N ASN A 11 -2.80 -25.63 -15.85
CA ASN A 11 -1.90 -26.58 -15.18
C ASN A 11 -1.73 -26.20 -13.70
N GLY A 12 -2.43 -26.91 -12.81
CA GLY A 12 -2.36 -26.75 -11.35
C GLY A 12 -3.52 -25.96 -10.74
N LEU A 13 -3.50 -25.80 -9.40
CA LEU A 13 -4.45 -24.94 -8.68
C LEU A 13 -4.51 -23.53 -9.29
N GLY A 14 -5.70 -22.97 -9.40
CA GLY A 14 -5.87 -21.52 -9.50
C GLY A 14 -5.22 -20.85 -8.29
N ARG A 15 -4.01 -20.30 -8.48
CA ARG A 15 -3.24 -19.64 -7.40
C ARG A 15 -3.77 -18.24 -7.08
N TYR A 16 -4.68 -17.71 -7.89
CA TYR A 16 -5.19 -16.34 -7.88
C TYR A 16 -6.06 -15.96 -6.68
N GLY A 17 -6.69 -16.92 -5.99
CA GLY A 17 -7.61 -16.61 -4.89
C GLY A 17 -6.91 -16.11 -3.62
N LEU A 18 -7.60 -15.30 -2.80
CA LEU A 18 -7.08 -14.79 -1.51
C LEU A 18 -7.00 -15.87 -0.42
N LEU A 19 -7.77 -16.95 -0.58
CA LEU A 19 -7.79 -18.11 0.32
C LEU A 19 -7.19 -19.33 -0.37
N LYS A 20 -6.56 -20.21 0.40
CA LYS A 20 -6.22 -21.57 -0.01
C LYS A 20 -7.34 -22.49 0.45
N THR A 21 -7.90 -23.27 -0.47
CA THR A 21 -8.91 -24.29 -0.19
C THR A 21 -8.36 -25.69 -0.47
N ALA A 22 -8.99 -26.69 0.14
CA ALA A 22 -8.76 -28.09 -0.19
C ALA A 22 -9.33 -28.44 -1.57
N GLY A 23 -8.99 -29.62 -2.08
CA GLY A 23 -9.57 -30.12 -3.34
C GLY A 23 -11.05 -30.50 -3.20
N ALA A 24 -11.68 -30.85 -4.32
CA ALA A 24 -13.09 -31.26 -4.36
C ALA A 24 -13.41 -32.46 -3.45
N VAL A 25 -12.45 -33.38 -3.25
CA VAL A 25 -12.59 -34.55 -2.36
C VAL A 25 -12.82 -34.14 -0.90
N GLU A 26 -12.29 -32.99 -0.51
CA GLU A 26 -12.45 -32.41 0.83
C GLU A 26 -13.41 -31.21 0.82
N ASN A 27 -14.32 -31.18 -0.17
CA ASN A 27 -15.38 -30.18 -0.32
C ASN A 27 -14.90 -28.71 -0.25
N PHE A 28 -13.72 -28.42 -0.81
CA PHE A 28 -13.16 -27.06 -0.87
C PHE A 28 -13.06 -26.31 0.47
N LYS A 29 -12.91 -27.04 1.57
CA LYS A 29 -12.71 -26.45 2.90
C LYS A 29 -11.56 -25.44 2.88
N VAL A 30 -11.72 -24.30 3.56
CA VAL A 30 -10.65 -23.30 3.71
C VAL A 30 -9.51 -23.91 4.53
N LEU A 31 -8.31 -23.91 3.96
CA LEU A 31 -7.09 -24.41 4.58
C LEU A 31 -6.25 -23.28 5.19
N LYS A 32 -6.17 -22.13 4.52
CA LYS A 32 -5.31 -21.02 4.93
C LYS A 32 -5.73 -19.70 4.29
N VAL A 33 -5.57 -18.60 5.03
CA VAL A 33 -5.60 -17.23 4.51
C VAL A 33 -4.23 -16.91 3.89
N LYS A 34 -4.20 -16.44 2.64
CA LYS A 34 -2.93 -16.09 1.96
C LYS A 34 -2.54 -14.65 2.28
N THR A 35 -1.26 -14.32 2.11
CA THR A 35 -0.74 -12.94 2.26
C THR A 35 -1.52 -11.92 1.43
N ALA A 36 -1.94 -12.28 0.22
CA ALA A 36 -2.75 -11.41 -0.63
C ALA A 36 -4.09 -10.99 0.01
N TYR A 37 -4.68 -11.82 0.87
CA TYR A 37 -5.89 -11.45 1.63
C TYR A 37 -5.61 -10.27 2.54
N TYR A 38 -4.52 -10.32 3.31
CA TYR A 38 -4.14 -9.26 4.23
C TYR A 38 -3.75 -7.99 3.50
N ALA A 39 -3.03 -8.11 2.38
CA ALA A 39 -2.74 -6.95 1.52
C ALA A 39 -4.02 -6.27 1.03
N VAL A 40 -5.01 -7.04 0.55
CA VAL A 40 -6.33 -6.50 0.16
C VAL A 40 -7.04 -5.88 1.36
N GLN A 41 -7.03 -6.53 2.53
CA GLN A 41 -7.62 -6.01 3.76
C GLN A 41 -7.02 -4.65 4.16
N ASN A 42 -5.69 -4.51 4.08
CA ASN A 42 -4.98 -3.27 4.36
C ASN A 42 -5.33 -2.17 3.36
N VAL A 43 -5.50 -2.50 2.08
CA VAL A 43 -5.94 -1.55 1.06
C VAL A 43 -7.36 -1.08 1.36
N VAL A 44 -8.33 -2.00 1.47
CA VAL A 44 -9.75 -1.62 1.59
C VAL A 44 -10.12 -1.03 2.95
N SER A 45 -9.28 -1.19 3.97
CA SER A 45 -9.47 -0.51 5.27
C SER A 45 -9.31 1.01 5.16
N VAL A 46 -8.58 1.49 4.15
CA VAL A 46 -8.33 2.90 3.88
C VAL A 46 -9.06 3.36 2.62
N PHE A 47 -8.92 2.62 1.52
CA PHE A 47 -9.52 2.91 0.22
C PHE A 47 -10.94 2.36 0.13
N ASN A 48 -11.84 3.00 0.86
CA ASN A 48 -13.29 2.74 0.84
C ASN A 48 -14.06 3.99 0.39
N ASP A 49 -15.38 3.99 0.58
CA ASP A 49 -16.30 5.07 0.20
C ASP A 49 -16.10 6.39 0.96
N ALA A 50 -15.24 6.42 1.98
CA ALA A 50 -14.84 7.65 2.66
C ALA A 50 -13.73 8.42 1.92
N LEU A 51 -12.98 7.78 1.03
CA LEU A 51 -11.94 8.43 0.22
C LEU A 51 -12.45 8.80 -1.16
N GLU A 52 -12.06 9.98 -1.62
CA GLU A 52 -12.22 10.38 -3.02
C GLU A 52 -10.85 10.65 -3.67
N TRP A 53 -10.78 10.38 -4.96
CA TRP A 53 -9.59 10.65 -5.77
C TRP A 53 -9.40 12.15 -5.97
N VAL A 54 -8.15 12.61 -5.85
CA VAL A 54 -7.75 13.97 -6.17
C VAL A 54 -7.07 13.96 -7.55
N PRO A 55 -7.75 14.42 -8.62
CA PRO A 55 -7.15 14.51 -9.94
C PRO A 55 -5.96 15.48 -9.92
N ASP A 56 -4.98 15.20 -10.78
CA ASP A 56 -3.77 16.03 -10.95
C ASP A 56 -3.08 16.37 -9.63
N TYR A 57 -2.96 15.36 -8.75
CA TYR A 57 -2.42 15.54 -7.41
C TYR A 57 -1.03 16.20 -7.47
N PRO A 58 -0.84 17.38 -6.84
CA PRO A 58 0.32 18.23 -7.06
C PRO A 58 1.53 17.75 -6.23
N CYS A 59 2.03 16.56 -6.58
CA CYS A 59 3.19 15.93 -5.96
C CYS A 59 4.35 15.84 -6.95
N GLU A 60 5.43 16.54 -6.63
CA GLU A 60 6.71 16.42 -7.32
C GLU A 60 7.51 15.27 -6.69
N VAL A 61 8.16 14.47 -7.54
CA VAL A 61 8.93 13.29 -7.13
C VAL A 61 10.38 13.45 -7.53
N THR A 62 11.29 13.27 -6.58
CA THR A 62 12.71 13.01 -6.85
C THR A 62 13.06 11.61 -6.37
N CYS A 63 13.40 10.72 -7.31
CA CYS A 63 13.75 9.32 -7.03
C CYS A 63 14.67 8.79 -8.13
N ALA A 64 15.51 7.81 -7.81
CA ALA A 64 16.35 7.12 -8.80
C ALA A 64 15.51 6.29 -9.80
N LYS A 65 14.27 5.95 -9.45
CA LYS A 65 13.33 5.21 -10.28
C LYS A 65 12.07 6.03 -10.55
N PRO A 66 11.39 5.83 -11.70
CA PRO A 66 10.11 6.46 -11.96
C PRO A 66 9.04 5.93 -11.00
N LEU A 67 8.34 6.84 -10.32
CA LEU A 67 7.21 6.47 -9.47
C LEU A 67 5.88 6.78 -10.14
N ALA A 68 4.88 5.95 -9.89
CA ALA A 68 3.49 6.35 -9.98
C ALA A 68 3.12 7.07 -8.69
N VAL A 69 2.35 8.16 -8.77
CA VAL A 69 1.86 8.90 -7.60
C VAL A 69 0.40 9.28 -7.81
N PHE A 70 -0.42 9.07 -6.80
CA PHE A 70 -1.84 9.38 -6.78
C PHE A 70 -2.24 10.02 -5.46
N GLY A 71 -3.10 11.04 -5.53
CA GLY A 71 -3.70 11.66 -4.35
C GLY A 71 -5.10 11.17 -4.10
N HIS A 72 -5.43 10.95 -2.83
CA HIS A 72 -6.80 10.82 -2.36
C HIS A 72 -7.01 11.75 -1.18
N ARG A 73 -8.25 12.00 -0.82
CA ARG A 73 -8.60 12.69 0.42
C ARG A 73 -9.83 12.08 1.07
N ASP A 74 -9.86 12.11 2.39
CA ASP A 74 -11.05 11.77 3.15
C ASP A 74 -12.11 12.85 2.96
N VAL A 75 -13.31 12.45 2.57
CA VAL A 75 -14.41 13.36 2.21
C VAL A 75 -14.85 14.19 3.42
N LYS A 76 -14.76 13.65 4.64
CA LYS A 76 -15.24 14.32 5.87
C LYS A 76 -14.23 15.33 6.40
N SER A 77 -12.96 14.95 6.47
CA SER A 77 -11.89 15.74 7.10
C SER A 77 -11.04 16.51 6.11
N GLY A 78 -11.06 16.15 4.83
CA GLY A 78 -10.14 16.67 3.82
C GLY A 78 -8.71 16.12 3.95
N GLN A 79 -8.47 15.19 4.88
CA GLN A 79 -7.14 14.62 5.12
C GLN A 79 -6.61 13.90 3.89
N GLN A 80 -5.38 14.20 3.48
CA GLN A 80 -4.80 13.66 2.27
C GLN A 80 -4.16 12.27 2.47
N VAL A 81 -4.17 11.49 1.41
CA VAL A 81 -3.44 10.22 1.26
C VAL A 81 -2.62 10.31 -0.04
N CYS A 82 -1.29 10.31 0.09
CA CYS A 82 -0.37 10.29 -1.06
C CYS A 82 0.09 8.84 -1.29
N VAL A 83 -0.38 8.23 -2.37
CA VAL A 83 -0.07 6.84 -2.75
C VAL A 83 1.02 6.83 -3.81
N PHE A 84 1.98 5.92 -3.70
CA PHE A 84 3.06 5.80 -4.67
C PHE A 84 3.65 4.40 -4.73
N TRP A 85 4.26 4.07 -5.88
CA TRP A 85 5.02 2.84 -6.11
C TRP A 85 5.97 2.99 -7.29
N ASP A 86 6.99 2.13 -7.35
CA ASP A 86 7.88 1.98 -8.51
C ASP A 86 7.09 1.47 -9.72
N LYS A 87 7.11 2.22 -10.82
CA LYS A 87 6.44 1.86 -12.08
C LYS A 87 7.41 1.54 -13.21
N SER A 88 8.67 1.25 -12.88
CA SER A 88 9.74 1.03 -13.85
C SER A 88 9.58 -0.23 -14.69
N GLY A 89 8.75 -1.19 -14.27
CA GLY A 89 8.58 -2.45 -14.99
C GLY A 89 7.41 -3.28 -14.51
N VAL A 90 7.41 -4.54 -14.95
CA VAL A 90 6.47 -5.57 -14.49
C VAL A 90 6.80 -5.92 -13.04
N PRO A 91 5.78 -6.06 -12.16
CA PRO A 91 6.01 -6.41 -10.77
C PRO A 91 6.91 -7.65 -10.58
N SER A 92 7.93 -7.50 -9.75
CA SER A 92 8.90 -8.52 -9.39
C SER A 92 8.57 -9.17 -8.04
N ASN A 93 9.30 -10.24 -7.69
CA ASN A 93 9.19 -10.89 -6.37
C ASN A 93 10.14 -10.26 -5.32
N HIS A 94 10.71 -9.09 -5.60
CA HIS A 94 11.67 -8.39 -4.74
C HIS A 94 11.02 -7.17 -4.09
N ASN A 95 11.35 -6.93 -2.82
CA ASN A 95 10.83 -5.81 -2.04
C ASN A 95 11.91 -4.78 -1.71
N ASP A 96 12.98 -4.71 -2.52
CA ASP A 96 14.06 -3.75 -2.32
C ASP A 96 13.54 -2.32 -2.49
N THR A 97 13.76 -1.49 -1.48
CA THR A 97 13.30 -0.11 -1.48
C THR A 97 14.35 0.83 -2.06
N VAL A 98 13.89 1.83 -2.81
CA VAL A 98 14.68 3.01 -3.18
C VAL A 98 14.21 4.22 -2.36
N SER A 99 15.15 5.12 -2.05
CA SER A 99 14.84 6.37 -1.36
C SER A 99 14.20 7.36 -2.33
N ALA A 100 13.03 7.88 -1.96
CA ALA A 100 12.30 8.91 -2.70
C ALA A 100 12.12 10.18 -1.84
N THR A 101 12.08 11.33 -2.52
CA THR A 101 11.60 12.59 -1.95
C THR A 101 10.30 13.00 -2.63
N LEU A 102 9.26 13.22 -1.82
CA LEU A 102 7.91 13.59 -2.27
C LEU A 102 7.60 15.00 -1.79
N THR A 103 7.37 15.94 -2.71
CA THR A 103 7.01 17.32 -2.40
C THR A 103 5.58 17.58 -2.82
N ILE A 104 4.69 17.80 -1.86
CA ILE A 104 3.26 17.99 -2.10
C ILE A 104 2.90 19.45 -1.87
N THR A 105 2.32 20.09 -2.88
CA THR A 105 1.77 21.44 -2.76
C THR A 105 0.39 21.38 -2.11
N GLY A 106 0.12 22.24 -1.13
CA GLY A 106 -1.12 22.24 -0.36
C GLY A 106 -1.27 21.02 0.55
N GLY A 107 -0.19 20.35 0.94
CA GLY A 107 -0.24 19.18 1.82
C GLY A 107 -0.51 19.56 3.28
N THR A 108 -1.55 18.97 3.89
CA THR A 108 -2.03 19.27 5.24
C THR A 108 -1.80 18.12 6.22
N PHE A 109 -0.55 17.64 6.34
CA PHE A 109 -0.19 16.50 7.18
C PHE A 109 0.33 16.94 8.56
N GLU A 110 -0.38 16.53 9.60
CA GLU A 110 -0.09 16.83 11.01
C GLU A 110 0.84 15.78 11.63
N GLU A 111 0.44 14.51 11.62
CA GLU A 111 1.15 13.37 12.20
C GLU A 111 1.35 12.29 11.11
N PRO A 112 2.26 12.55 10.14
CA PRO A 112 2.40 11.71 8.97
C PRO A 112 2.99 10.34 9.31
N VAL A 113 2.41 9.31 8.72
CA VAL A 113 2.89 7.93 8.75
C VAL A 113 3.08 7.41 7.34
N TRP A 114 4.11 6.59 7.14
CA TRP A 114 4.31 5.76 5.97
C TRP A 114 3.66 4.40 6.22
N VAL A 115 2.84 3.94 5.27
CA VAL A 115 2.11 2.68 5.36
C VAL A 115 2.51 1.76 4.22
N ASP A 116 2.93 0.56 4.58
CA ASP A 116 3.15 -0.53 3.64
C ASP A 116 1.90 -1.39 3.54
N THR A 117 1.26 -1.42 2.37
CA THR A 117 0.02 -2.19 2.17
C THR A 117 0.26 -3.71 2.20
N ILE A 118 1.47 -4.17 1.86
CA ILE A 118 1.78 -5.61 1.79
C ILE A 118 1.94 -6.19 3.19
N SER A 119 2.74 -5.55 4.06
CA SER A 119 2.92 -6.01 5.45
C SER A 119 1.83 -5.50 6.40
N GLY A 120 1.16 -4.39 6.07
CA GLY A 120 0.27 -3.67 7.00
C GLY A 120 1.03 -2.81 8.02
N GLY A 121 2.35 -2.68 7.87
CA GLY A 121 3.17 -1.88 8.78
C GLY A 121 2.85 -0.38 8.65
N VAL A 122 2.71 0.29 9.79
CA VAL A 122 2.48 1.73 9.89
C VAL A 122 3.61 2.36 10.68
N TYR A 123 4.39 3.21 10.02
CA TYR A 123 5.64 3.75 10.56
C TYR A 123 5.53 5.28 10.63
N ALA A 124 5.82 5.86 11.80
CA ALA A 124 5.90 7.31 11.92
C ALA A 124 6.99 7.87 10.98
N VAL A 125 6.68 8.93 10.26
CA VAL A 125 7.70 9.64 9.47
C VAL A 125 8.49 10.54 10.42
N PRO A 126 9.82 10.34 10.58
CA PRO A 126 10.63 11.15 11.48
C PRO A 126 10.55 12.63 11.13
N GLN A 127 10.45 13.51 12.13
CA GLN A 127 10.23 14.95 11.93
C GLN A 127 11.35 15.60 11.13
N GLU A 128 12.59 15.15 11.29
CA GLU A 128 13.77 15.60 10.54
C GLU A 128 13.69 15.29 9.04
N LYS A 129 12.86 14.31 8.65
CA LYS A 129 12.57 13.97 7.25
C LYS A 129 11.39 14.75 6.68
N VAL A 130 10.74 15.61 7.47
CA VAL A 130 9.61 16.43 7.02
C VAL A 130 9.99 17.91 7.00
N ALA A 131 10.01 18.51 5.81
CA ALA A 131 10.16 19.96 5.66
C ALA A 131 8.80 20.60 5.30
N ARG A 132 8.50 21.75 5.90
CA ARG A 132 7.26 22.53 5.69
C ARG A 132 7.60 23.98 5.38
N GLY A 133 6.96 24.56 4.37
CA GLY A 133 7.18 25.94 3.98
C GLY A 133 6.53 26.26 2.63
N GLU A 134 6.24 27.54 2.37
CA GLU A 134 5.72 28.02 1.07
C GLU A 134 4.45 27.29 0.58
N GLY A 135 3.61 26.83 1.51
CA GLY A 135 2.41 26.05 1.19
C GLY A 135 2.72 24.63 0.69
N LYS A 136 3.93 24.11 0.89
CA LYS A 136 4.37 22.77 0.52
C LYS A 136 4.77 21.96 1.76
N VAL A 137 4.62 20.64 1.66
CA VAL A 137 5.22 19.66 2.56
C VAL A 137 6.14 18.76 1.75
N THR A 138 7.35 18.50 2.27
CA THR A 138 8.32 17.61 1.63
C THR A 138 8.67 16.48 2.57
N PHE A 139 8.50 15.26 2.10
CA PHE A 139 8.92 14.03 2.77
C PHE A 139 10.21 13.52 2.12
N LYS A 140 11.28 13.42 2.89
CA LYS A 140 12.59 12.93 2.46
C LYS A 140 12.80 11.48 2.88
N ASP A 141 13.64 10.77 2.15
CA ASP A 141 14.02 9.38 2.43
C ASP A 141 12.82 8.45 2.68
N VAL A 142 11.81 8.61 1.83
CA VAL A 142 10.59 7.80 1.82
C VAL A 142 10.91 6.49 1.09
N PRO A 143 10.69 5.31 1.71
CA PRO A 143 10.88 4.04 1.03
C PRO A 143 9.82 3.85 -0.06
N ALA A 144 10.25 3.69 -1.31
CA ALA A 144 9.40 3.33 -2.44
C ALA A 144 9.90 2.03 -3.06
N TYR A 145 8.98 1.14 -3.45
CA TYR A 145 9.31 -0.13 -4.08
C TYR A 145 8.16 -0.57 -5.01
N ASP A 146 8.30 -1.77 -5.56
CA ASP A 146 7.39 -2.35 -6.57
C ASP A 146 6.08 -2.89 -5.96
N ALA A 147 5.48 -2.11 -5.05
CA ALA A 147 4.13 -2.29 -4.53
C ALA A 147 3.58 -0.96 -3.97
N PRO A 148 2.24 -0.80 -3.89
CA PRO A 148 1.65 0.42 -3.34
C PRO A 148 2.01 0.63 -1.87
N ALA A 149 2.58 1.79 -1.59
CA ALA A 149 2.71 2.35 -0.25
C ALA A 149 2.05 3.74 -0.24
N PHE A 150 1.77 4.28 0.95
CA PHE A 150 1.23 5.64 1.04
C PHE A 150 1.67 6.39 2.29
N ILE A 151 1.59 7.72 2.21
CA ILE A 151 1.70 8.63 3.35
C ILE A 151 0.33 9.24 3.64
N THR A 152 -0.08 9.20 4.91
CA THR A 152 -1.27 9.88 5.44
C THR A 152 -1.05 10.24 6.91
N ASP A 153 -2.03 10.86 7.57
CA ASP A 153 -1.97 11.10 9.01
C ASP A 153 -2.47 9.89 9.80
N ARG A 154 -1.80 9.61 10.93
CA ARG A 154 -2.12 8.47 11.82
C ARG A 154 -3.61 8.40 12.19
N LYS A 155 -4.25 9.55 12.41
CA LYS A 155 -5.67 9.66 12.78
C LYS A 155 -6.65 9.12 11.73
N LEU A 156 -6.23 9.01 10.47
CA LEU A 156 -7.05 8.42 9.41
C LEU A 156 -7.10 6.89 9.48
N LEU A 157 -6.17 6.27 10.22
CA LEU A 157 -5.98 4.82 10.22
C LEU A 157 -6.59 4.16 11.46
N SER A 158 -7.24 3.03 11.23
CA SER A 158 -7.62 2.10 12.30
C SER A 158 -6.50 1.08 12.49
N VAL A 159 -5.54 1.39 13.36
CA VAL A 159 -4.37 0.54 13.60
C VAL A 159 -4.58 -0.32 14.84
N GLN A 160 -4.44 -1.64 14.68
CA GLN A 160 -4.33 -2.54 15.82
C GLN A 160 -2.86 -2.73 16.19
N PRO A 161 -2.48 -2.62 17.48
CA PRO A 161 -1.16 -3.02 17.91
C PRO A 161 -0.94 -4.49 17.53
N ILE A 162 0.25 -4.81 17.04
CA ILE A 162 0.70 -6.20 17.04
C ILE A 162 0.81 -6.55 18.53
N LEU A 163 -0.10 -7.37 19.04
CA LEU A 163 0.03 -7.96 20.37
C LEU A 163 1.38 -8.67 20.38
N GLY A 164 2.30 -8.16 21.21
CA GLY A 164 3.66 -8.66 21.28
C GLY A 164 3.70 -10.11 21.76
N GLU A 165 4.51 -10.88 21.03
CA GLU A 165 5.05 -12.24 21.24
C GLU A 165 4.07 -13.42 21.32
#